data_AF-A0A538QIC9-F1
#
_entry.id   AF-A0A538QIC9-F1
#
_cell.length_a   1.000
_cell.length_b   1.000
_cell.length_c   1.000
_cell.angle_alpha   90.00
_cell.angle_beta   90.00
_cell.angle_gamma   90.00
#
_symmetry.space_group_name_H-M   'P 1'
#
loop_
_entity.id
_entity.type
_entity.pdbx_description
1 polymer ?
#
loop_
_entity_poly.entity_id
_entity_poly.type
_entity_poly.pdbx_seq_one_letter_code
_entity_poly.pdbx_strand_id
1 'polypeptide(L)'
;MRSLGVVIALGYLLWTQVGCGSVAGTCPDIDLQSSHDNCGACGHACAADQGCNSGTCGSCPAGQSLCGGSCADTDSDAANCGGCSMACNTGEVCGAASCQVACDPTKLSSPIHDPWGATWDGLERMPAALDVATTTCKAFGGRLPTPSELYRVSASQSGIVGQSFQTNYLWSQAPDDQLDQAVIRLSDGGTSTLAASSMGAYRCICSAPMPKTFTGVHCNGMPGSECFTVGSYNFDSKDRPALRKGAAVWECVHERAHLADLPQLVEAIHARLPGSGQSISTADASNSNNSTTIRWTGLTWSPPGDVGVVDLRTPAPFRCAAPKAEASPNPNTIPNQFVPPFSRYKGETSDTATAAWAVAHDTCATRGGHLPRATELAELIGQGLPNGSNNDLWSSDQCGYNGTQFLAATNNWTALDQRYSYASTGTDATAGWAYKTGNQPFRCIYYPIDPALRAPTTCMGGCFTLALPGNPAPTIWFDSADRPATKLADAFVDCAGAGGRLASERDLTEAIWAGLPNGSGMYLYTSDLGQGNATVVRWTGVGTNAFKDEYAADMTWSTNPAVTYAHRCMWTNELR
;
A
#
# COMPACT_ATOMS: atom_id res chain seq x y z
N MET A 1 -0.60 42.97 26.36
CA MET A 1 -0.11 44.27 26.88
C MET A 1 1.41 44.20 26.97
N ARG A 2 2.13 44.76 26.00
CA ARG A 2 3.61 44.84 25.99
C ARG A 2 3.99 46.32 26.17
N SER A 3 4.84 46.60 27.15
CA SER A 3 5.30 47.96 27.47
C SER A 3 6.39 48.38 26.49
N LEU A 4 6.20 49.50 25.81
CA LEU A 4 7.19 50.16 24.96
C LEU A 4 8.10 51.03 25.83
N GLY A 5 9.38 50.66 25.95
CA GLY A 5 10.43 51.54 26.46
C GLY A 5 11.25 52.07 25.29
N VAL A 6 11.07 53.35 24.95
CA VAL A 6 11.92 54.09 24.01
C VAL A 6 13.09 54.69 24.81
N VAL A 7 14.33 54.40 24.40
CA VAL A 7 15.51 55.16 24.81
C VAL A 7 16.20 55.67 23.55
N ILE A 8 16.22 57.00 23.37
CA ILE A 8 16.98 57.69 22.33
C ILE A 8 18.01 58.60 23.01
N ALA A 9 19.28 58.39 22.67
CA ALA A 9 20.45 59.30 22.74
C ALA A 9 21.70 58.42 22.96
N LEU A 10 22.76 58.38 22.16
CA LEU A 10 23.37 59.28 21.17
C LEU A 10 24.06 58.43 20.10
N GLY A 11 24.18 58.98 18.89
CA GLY A 11 24.53 58.26 17.67
C GLY A 11 25.87 57.53 17.70
N TYR A 12 25.83 56.26 17.29
CA TYR A 12 26.58 55.64 16.21
C TYR A 12 25.80 54.37 15.84
N LEU A 13 25.39 54.23 14.57
CA LEU A 13 24.83 52.98 14.04
C LEU A 13 25.96 51.95 13.94
N LEU A 14 26.30 51.32 15.06
CA LEU A 14 27.02 50.06 15.05
C LEU A 14 25.98 48.97 14.79
N TRP A 15 25.99 48.42 13.57
CA TRP A 15 25.42 47.12 13.31
C TRP A 15 26.28 46.09 14.06
N THR A 16 26.06 45.93 15.36
CA THR A 16 26.48 44.70 16.02
C THR A 16 25.49 43.64 15.56
N GLN A 17 25.97 42.68 14.76
CA GLN A 17 25.31 41.38 14.69
C GLN A 17 25.02 40.96 16.12
N VAL A 18 23.78 40.58 16.42
CA VAL A 18 23.45 39.91 17.68
C VAL A 18 24.14 38.55 17.62
N GLY A 19 25.44 38.56 17.91
CA GLY A 19 26.23 37.36 18.18
C GLY A 19 25.83 36.86 19.55
N CYS A 20 25.59 35.55 19.64
CA CYS A 20 25.23 34.81 20.83
C CYS A 20 26.06 35.27 22.05
N GLY A 21 25.44 36.04 22.95
CA GLY A 21 26.09 36.69 24.09
C GLY A 21 26.04 35.83 25.35
N SER A 22 27.18 35.19 25.66
CA SER A 22 27.77 35.14 27.00
C SER A 22 26.84 35.04 28.22
N VAL A 23 26.01 33.99 28.31
CA VAL A 23 25.66 33.35 29.59
C VAL A 23 25.36 31.88 29.31
N ALA A 24 25.90 30.98 30.14
CA ALA A 24 25.83 29.53 30.03
C ALA A 24 24.61 28.94 29.29
N GLY A 25 24.79 28.65 27.99
CA GLY A 25 24.08 27.61 27.26
C GLY A 25 22.57 27.75 27.05
N THR A 26 21.93 28.88 27.34
CA THR A 26 20.48 29.04 27.11
C THR A 26 20.16 30.32 26.33
N CYS A 27 19.86 30.16 25.04
CA CYS A 27 19.18 31.16 24.21
C CYS A 27 17.65 30.94 24.40
N PRO A 28 16.93 31.68 25.26
CA PRO A 28 15.52 31.38 25.56
C PRO A 28 14.55 31.56 24.37
N ASP A 29 14.96 32.30 23.33
CA ASP A 29 14.14 32.62 22.15
C ASP A 29 14.60 31.88 20.87
N ILE A 30 15.57 30.96 20.96
CA ILE A 30 16.06 30.18 19.81
C ILE A 30 15.69 28.72 20.02
N ASP A 31 14.95 28.16 19.07
CA ASP A 31 14.57 26.75 19.09
C ASP A 31 15.77 25.87 18.74
N LEU A 32 16.46 25.34 19.75
CA LEU A 32 17.57 24.41 19.54
C LEU A 32 17.13 22.99 19.20
N GLN A 33 15.83 22.69 19.25
CA GLN A 33 15.30 21.34 19.04
C GLN A 33 14.88 21.10 17.60
N SER A 34 14.36 22.11 16.90
CA SER A 34 13.85 21.96 15.53
C SER A 34 14.33 23.01 14.52
N SER A 35 15.06 24.05 14.95
CA SER A 35 15.62 25.05 14.03
C SER A 35 16.76 24.44 13.24
N HIS A 36 16.63 24.43 11.91
CA HIS A 36 17.70 24.10 10.98
C HIS A 36 19.01 24.85 11.31
N ASP A 37 18.92 26.16 11.52
CA ASP A 37 20.08 27.04 11.66
C ASP A 37 20.71 27.06 13.06
N ASN A 38 20.10 26.38 14.04
CA ASN A 38 20.49 26.44 15.45
C ASN A 38 20.38 25.08 16.14
N CYS A 39 20.65 23.99 15.43
CA CYS A 39 20.34 22.66 15.92
C CYS A 39 21.28 22.23 17.05
N GLY A 40 20.76 22.02 18.26
CA GLY A 40 21.56 21.63 19.44
C GLY A 40 22.44 22.75 20.01
N ALA A 41 22.80 23.76 19.22
CA ALA A 41 23.52 24.95 19.65
C ALA A 41 23.21 26.16 18.74
N CYS A 42 23.18 27.37 19.31
CA CYS A 42 22.93 28.60 18.56
C CYS A 42 23.98 28.76 17.42
N GLY A 43 23.54 28.92 16.18
CA GLY A 43 24.38 28.99 14.97
C GLY A 43 24.90 27.66 14.43
N HIS A 44 24.50 26.52 14.99
CA HIS A 44 24.82 25.20 14.43
C HIS A 44 23.81 24.80 13.36
N ALA A 45 24.04 25.30 12.13
CA ALA A 45 23.19 24.97 11.00
C ALA A 45 23.41 23.53 10.50
N CYS A 46 22.32 22.82 10.22
CA CYS A 46 22.39 21.52 9.56
C CYS A 46 22.81 21.64 8.08
N ALA A 47 23.26 20.53 7.50
CA ALA A 47 23.51 20.48 6.06
C ALA A 47 22.18 20.64 5.28
N ALA A 48 22.26 21.07 4.02
CA ALA A 48 21.07 21.39 3.21
C ALA A 48 20.10 20.20 3.01
N ASP A 49 20.58 18.97 3.16
CA ASP A 49 19.82 17.71 3.07
C ASP A 49 19.45 17.13 4.45
N GLN A 50 19.66 17.87 5.53
CA GLN A 50 19.40 17.47 6.90
C GLN A 50 18.37 18.37 7.56
N GLY A 51 17.54 17.77 8.41
CA GLY A 51 16.68 18.49 9.34
C GLY A 51 17.26 18.50 10.74
N CYS A 52 16.85 19.49 11.53
CA CYS A 52 17.09 19.44 12.96
C CYS A 52 16.06 18.56 13.65
N ASN A 53 16.51 17.48 14.29
CA ASN A 53 15.66 16.61 15.08
C ASN A 53 16.17 16.52 16.52
N SER A 54 15.37 17.04 17.45
CA SER A 54 15.67 16.99 18.89
C SER A 54 17.07 17.51 19.22
N GLY A 55 17.50 18.55 18.51
CA GLY A 55 18.83 19.17 18.66
C GLY A 55 19.99 18.41 18.01
N THR A 56 19.72 17.48 17.10
CA THR A 56 20.75 16.82 16.28
C THR A 56 20.43 16.96 14.79
N CYS A 57 21.43 17.31 13.98
CA CYS A 57 21.30 17.32 12.54
C CYS A 57 21.31 15.90 11.96
N GLY A 58 20.34 15.59 11.11
CA GLY A 58 20.25 14.29 10.46
C GLY A 58 19.09 14.21 9.46
N SER A 59 18.89 13.04 8.87
CA SER A 59 17.71 12.79 8.04
C SER A 59 16.44 12.89 8.89
N CYS A 60 15.33 13.31 8.26
CA CYS A 60 14.05 13.35 8.96
C CYS A 60 13.61 11.94 9.41
N PRO A 61 12.90 11.84 10.55
CA PRO A 61 12.32 10.58 10.99
C PRO A 61 11.44 9.94 9.91
N ALA A 62 11.19 8.64 10.09
CA ALA A 62 10.15 7.95 9.33
C ALA A 62 8.82 8.73 9.37
N GLY A 63 8.14 8.79 8.22
CA GLY A 63 6.90 9.55 8.06
C GLY A 63 7.03 11.07 7.99
N GLN A 64 8.24 11.65 7.95
CA GLN A 64 8.44 13.10 7.81
C GLN A 64 9.27 13.48 6.59
N SER A 65 9.03 14.69 6.09
CA SER A 65 9.75 15.30 4.98
C SER A 65 10.54 16.51 5.45
N LEU A 66 11.68 16.77 4.81
CA LEU A 66 12.48 17.98 5.06
C LEU A 66 11.81 19.18 4.39
N CYS A 67 11.15 20.02 5.18
CA CYS A 67 10.43 21.21 4.73
C CYS A 67 11.08 22.47 5.28
N GLY A 68 11.81 23.19 4.41
CA GLY A 68 12.48 24.44 4.78
C GLY A 68 13.56 24.28 5.86
N GLY A 69 14.23 23.13 5.91
CA GLY A 69 15.29 22.82 6.88
C GLY A 69 14.80 22.18 8.20
N SER A 70 13.48 22.09 8.40
CA SER A 70 12.88 21.39 9.53
C SER A 70 12.11 20.17 9.06
N CYS A 71 12.02 19.15 9.90
CA CYS A 71 11.23 17.97 9.57
C CYS A 71 9.77 18.23 9.87
N ALA A 72 8.92 18.08 8.84
CA ALA A 72 7.49 18.27 8.92
C ALA A 72 6.77 16.99 8.50
N ASP A 73 5.68 16.70 9.20
CA ASP A 73 4.78 15.62 8.84
C ASP A 73 3.73 16.13 7.86
N THR A 74 3.88 15.81 6.58
CA THR A 74 2.99 16.34 5.54
C THR A 74 1.57 15.74 5.57
N ASP A 75 1.32 14.73 6.41
CA ASP A 75 -0.02 14.14 6.59
C ASP A 75 -0.84 14.83 7.68
N SER A 76 -0.20 15.56 8.59
CA SER A 76 -0.85 16.15 9.77
C SER A 76 -0.41 17.57 10.14
N ASP A 77 0.71 18.06 9.59
CA ASP A 77 1.18 19.43 9.78
C ASP A 77 0.39 20.39 8.88
N ALA A 78 -0.45 21.22 9.50
CA ALA A 78 -1.22 22.24 8.81
C ALA A 78 -0.36 23.31 8.11
N ALA A 79 0.93 23.46 8.43
CA ALA A 79 1.83 24.36 7.72
C ALA A 79 2.47 23.72 6.46
N ASN A 80 2.43 22.39 6.34
CA ASN A 80 3.09 21.61 5.29
C ASN A 80 2.18 20.48 4.76
N CYS A 81 0.89 20.74 4.63
CA CYS A 81 -0.10 19.69 4.37
C CYS A 81 -0.11 19.24 2.91
N GLY A 82 0.16 17.95 2.68
CA GLY A 82 0.33 17.36 1.35
C GLY A 82 1.66 17.69 0.68
N GLY A 83 2.49 18.52 1.30
CA GLY A 83 3.80 18.91 0.79
C GLY A 83 4.37 20.12 1.51
N CYS A 84 5.68 20.33 1.37
CA CYS A 84 6.36 21.43 2.03
C CYS A 84 5.81 22.80 1.59
N SER A 85 5.61 23.70 2.55
CA SER A 85 5.02 25.04 2.34
C SER A 85 3.59 25.05 1.77
N MET A 86 2.87 23.93 1.86
CA MET A 86 1.45 23.84 1.52
C MET A 86 0.59 24.05 2.76
N ALA A 87 0.60 25.28 3.28
CA ALA A 87 -0.14 25.61 4.50
C ALA A 87 -1.66 25.62 4.25
N CYS A 88 -2.40 25.01 5.17
CA CYS A 88 -3.85 25.06 5.19
C CYS A 88 -4.37 26.44 5.55
N ASN A 89 -5.55 26.78 5.07
CA ASN A 89 -6.19 28.04 5.38
C ASN A 89 -6.59 28.10 6.85
N THR A 90 -6.85 29.31 7.36
CA THR A 90 -7.30 29.49 8.74
C THR A 90 -8.59 28.71 9.01
N GLY A 91 -8.56 27.82 10.00
CA GLY A 91 -9.69 26.97 10.40
C GLY A 91 -9.72 25.58 9.73
N GLU A 92 -8.80 25.32 8.81
CA GLU A 92 -8.58 23.98 8.25
C GLU A 92 -7.56 23.20 9.10
N VAL A 93 -7.69 21.88 9.07
CA VAL A 93 -6.74 20.93 9.61
C VAL A 93 -6.10 20.16 8.46
N CYS A 94 -4.87 19.69 8.66
CA CYS A 94 -4.30 18.71 7.75
C CYS A 94 -4.82 17.33 8.13
N GLY A 95 -5.43 16.62 7.19
CA GLY A 95 -5.73 15.21 7.37
C GLY A 95 -5.60 14.46 6.06
N ALA A 96 -4.87 13.34 6.13
CA ALA A 96 -4.55 12.51 4.98
C ALA A 96 -3.96 13.32 3.80
N ALA A 97 -2.90 14.09 4.09
CA ALA A 97 -2.18 14.91 3.11
C ALA A 97 -3.04 15.98 2.41
N SER A 98 -4.20 16.34 2.95
CA SER A 98 -5.05 17.40 2.40
C SER A 98 -5.59 18.32 3.48
N CYS A 99 -5.63 19.61 3.16
CA CYS A 99 -6.32 20.59 3.97
C CYS A 99 -7.82 20.34 3.91
N GLN A 100 -8.44 20.28 5.08
CA GLN A 100 -9.86 20.03 5.22
C GLN A 100 -10.44 20.81 6.39
N VAL A 101 -11.72 21.15 6.31
CA VAL A 101 -12.46 21.70 7.44
C VAL A 101 -12.49 20.64 8.55
N ALA A 102 -12.23 21.03 9.80
CA ALA A 102 -12.39 20.11 10.92
C ALA A 102 -13.86 19.66 11.01
N CYS A 103 -14.11 18.36 11.23
CA CYS A 103 -15.49 17.88 11.28
C CYS A 103 -16.29 18.59 12.38
N ASP A 104 -17.45 19.12 12.03
CA ASP A 104 -18.44 19.67 12.95
C ASP A 104 -19.60 18.67 13.11
N PRO A 105 -19.60 17.83 14.17
CA PRO A 105 -20.64 16.83 14.37
C PRO A 105 -22.02 17.42 14.61
N THR A 106 -22.15 18.72 14.92
CA THR A 106 -23.45 19.37 15.11
C THR A 106 -24.22 19.53 13.79
N LYS A 107 -23.55 19.34 12.65
CA LYS A 107 -24.16 19.31 11.31
C LYS A 107 -24.67 17.93 10.91
N LEU A 108 -24.46 16.89 11.73
CA LEU A 108 -25.01 15.57 11.53
C LEU A 108 -26.50 15.53 11.96
N SER A 109 -27.32 14.85 11.17
CA SER A 109 -28.75 14.68 11.40
C SER A 109 -28.99 13.59 12.43
N SER A 110 -29.39 13.95 13.66
CA SER A 110 -29.60 13.01 14.78
C SER A 110 -28.39 12.09 15.01
N PRO A 111 -27.26 12.62 15.52
CA PRO A 111 -25.98 11.92 15.52
C PRO A 111 -26.01 10.59 16.28
N ILE A 112 -25.37 9.55 15.71
CA ILE A 112 -25.20 8.22 16.33
C ILE A 112 -23.71 7.86 16.36
N HIS A 113 -23.19 7.40 17.49
CA HIS A 113 -21.82 6.91 17.60
C HIS A 113 -21.77 5.40 17.34
N ASP A 114 -20.90 4.96 16.43
CA ASP A 114 -20.64 3.55 16.22
C ASP A 114 -19.54 3.02 17.17
N PRO A 115 -19.45 1.70 17.38
CA PRO A 115 -18.40 1.12 18.22
C PRO A 115 -16.97 1.22 17.69
N TRP A 116 -16.79 1.64 16.43
CA TRP A 116 -15.49 1.83 15.79
C TRP A 116 -15.05 3.30 15.83
N GLY A 117 -15.77 4.15 16.56
CA GLY A 117 -15.39 5.53 16.85
C GLY A 117 -15.87 6.58 15.83
N ALA A 118 -16.68 6.21 14.84
CA ALA A 118 -17.26 7.18 13.92
C ALA A 118 -18.60 7.71 14.44
N THR A 119 -18.90 8.98 14.12
CA THR A 119 -20.21 9.60 14.39
C THR A 119 -20.95 9.78 13.08
N TRP A 120 -22.21 9.32 13.03
CA TRP A 120 -23.01 9.19 11.83
C TRP A 120 -24.22 10.10 11.86
N ASP A 121 -24.73 10.47 10.68
CA ASP A 121 -26.15 10.81 10.59
C ASP A 121 -26.99 9.60 11.02
N GLY A 122 -27.92 9.81 11.96
CA GLY A 122 -28.92 8.81 12.33
C GLY A 122 -30.07 8.71 11.34
N LEU A 123 -30.25 9.70 10.47
CA LEU A 123 -31.27 9.75 9.43
C LEU A 123 -30.64 9.86 8.04
N GLU A 124 -31.24 9.21 7.05
CA GLU A 124 -30.86 9.41 5.65
C GLU A 124 -31.11 10.87 5.23
N ARG A 125 -30.17 11.44 4.49
CA ARG A 125 -30.35 12.74 3.84
C ARG A 125 -31.15 12.57 2.55
N MET A 126 -31.73 13.68 2.07
CA MET A 126 -32.43 13.72 0.79
C MET A 126 -31.52 13.18 -0.33
N PRO A 127 -31.98 12.23 -1.17
CA PRO A 127 -31.16 11.67 -2.23
C PRO A 127 -30.57 12.74 -3.16
N ALA A 128 -29.30 12.55 -3.55
CA ALA A 128 -28.57 13.48 -4.40
C ALA A 128 -27.58 12.73 -5.31
N ALA A 129 -27.10 13.42 -6.34
CA ALA A 129 -25.94 12.96 -7.11
C ALA A 129 -24.70 12.84 -6.21
N LEU A 130 -23.76 11.96 -6.59
CA LEU A 130 -22.61 11.61 -5.75
C LEU A 130 -21.74 12.82 -5.41
N ASP A 131 -21.51 13.71 -6.38
CA ASP A 131 -20.72 14.93 -6.22
C ASP A 131 -21.36 15.91 -5.23
N VAL A 132 -22.69 16.08 -5.32
CA VAL A 132 -23.48 16.90 -4.40
C VAL A 132 -23.47 16.30 -3.00
N ALA A 133 -23.68 14.99 -2.87
CA ALA A 133 -23.65 14.29 -1.59
C ALA A 133 -22.27 14.41 -0.92
N THR A 134 -21.20 14.17 -1.69
CA THR A 134 -19.81 14.30 -1.24
C THR A 134 -19.51 15.72 -0.78
N THR A 135 -19.87 16.73 -1.58
CA THR A 135 -19.66 18.15 -1.27
C THR A 135 -20.44 18.57 -0.03
N THR A 136 -21.66 18.06 0.12
CA THR A 136 -22.51 18.33 1.29
C THR A 136 -21.86 17.86 2.59
N CYS A 137 -21.31 16.64 2.61
CA CYS A 137 -20.61 16.14 3.79
C CYS A 137 -19.30 16.93 4.04
N LYS A 138 -18.52 17.20 2.98
CA LYS A 138 -17.24 17.93 3.07
C LYS A 138 -17.40 19.36 3.58
N ALA A 139 -18.53 20.01 3.31
CA ALA A 139 -18.78 21.41 3.70
C ALA A 139 -18.67 21.66 5.22
N PHE A 140 -18.80 20.63 6.04
CA PHE A 140 -18.62 20.71 7.50
C PHE A 140 -17.51 19.78 8.02
N GLY A 141 -16.57 19.39 7.15
CA GLY A 141 -15.46 18.50 7.50
C GLY A 141 -15.84 17.03 7.65
N GLY A 142 -17.09 16.67 7.34
CA GLY A 142 -17.55 15.29 7.27
C GLY A 142 -17.27 14.67 5.92
N ARG A 143 -17.65 13.40 5.78
CA ARG A 143 -17.43 12.66 4.53
C ARG A 143 -18.52 11.60 4.33
N LEU A 144 -18.66 11.06 3.11
CA LEU A 144 -19.46 9.85 2.91
C LEU A 144 -18.76 8.65 3.60
N PRO A 145 -19.47 7.63 4.07
CA PRO A 145 -18.83 6.44 4.64
C PRO A 145 -18.12 5.59 3.58
N THR A 146 -17.15 4.78 3.99
CA THR A 146 -16.61 3.70 3.16
C THR A 146 -17.60 2.52 3.10
N PRO A 147 -17.47 1.61 2.13
CA PRO A 147 -18.28 0.40 2.12
C PRO A 147 -18.17 -0.43 3.41
N SER A 148 -16.97 -0.61 3.97
CA SER A 148 -16.76 -1.36 5.22
C SER A 148 -17.42 -0.68 6.42
N GLU A 149 -17.37 0.65 6.47
CA GLU A 149 -18.06 1.43 7.49
C GLU A 149 -19.58 1.20 7.44
N LEU A 150 -20.19 1.18 6.26
CA LEU A 150 -21.61 0.85 6.10
C LEU A 150 -21.91 -0.62 6.43
N TYR A 151 -21.06 -1.53 5.97
CA TYR A 151 -21.25 -2.97 6.13
C TYR A 151 -21.25 -3.39 7.60
N ARG A 152 -20.24 -2.96 8.37
CA ARG A 152 -20.07 -3.35 9.78
C ARG A 152 -21.21 -2.87 10.67
N VAL A 153 -21.81 -1.72 10.33
CA VAL A 153 -22.91 -1.14 11.12
C VAL A 153 -24.30 -1.54 10.64
N SER A 154 -24.40 -2.33 9.56
CA SER A 154 -25.68 -2.83 9.05
C SER A 154 -26.46 -3.67 10.08
N ALA A 155 -27.77 -3.80 9.90
CA ALA A 155 -28.67 -4.46 10.85
C ALA A 155 -28.39 -5.97 11.00
N SER A 156 -27.80 -6.62 9.99
CA SER A 156 -27.39 -8.03 10.04
C SER A 156 -26.05 -8.25 10.75
N GLN A 157 -25.27 -7.18 10.98
CA GLN A 157 -23.97 -7.22 11.62
C GLN A 157 -24.07 -6.68 13.05
N SER A 158 -23.79 -5.39 13.25
CA SER A 158 -23.86 -4.75 14.57
C SER A 158 -25.24 -4.15 14.89
N GLY A 159 -25.99 -3.69 13.88
CA GLY A 159 -27.29 -3.04 14.02
C GLY A 159 -27.34 -1.72 14.80
N ILE A 160 -26.19 -1.12 15.15
CA ILE A 160 -26.15 0.13 15.92
C ILE A 160 -26.59 1.33 15.09
N VAL A 161 -26.14 1.42 13.84
CA VAL A 161 -26.56 2.46 12.89
C VAL A 161 -27.61 1.91 11.93
N GLY A 162 -27.48 0.62 11.56
CA GLY A 162 -28.35 -0.06 10.62
C GLY A 162 -29.77 -0.26 11.14
N GLN A 163 -30.74 -0.08 10.26
CA GLN A 163 -32.17 -0.23 10.55
C GLN A 163 -32.75 -1.30 9.63
N SER A 164 -33.37 -2.34 10.20
CA SER A 164 -33.88 -3.49 9.42
C SER A 164 -34.97 -3.14 8.41
N PHE A 165 -35.63 -1.99 8.57
CA PHE A 165 -36.66 -1.49 7.67
C PHE A 165 -36.13 -0.53 6.57
N GLN A 166 -34.87 -0.08 6.66
CA GLN A 166 -34.27 0.79 5.64
C GLN A 166 -33.76 -0.04 4.46
N THR A 167 -34.50 -0.03 3.37
CA THR A 167 -34.19 -0.85 2.18
C THR A 167 -33.34 -0.13 1.13
N ASN A 168 -33.01 1.15 1.35
CA ASN A 168 -32.23 1.95 0.42
C ASN A 168 -30.75 1.54 0.45
N TYR A 169 -30.12 1.60 -0.72
CA TYR A 169 -28.66 1.56 -0.83
C TYR A 169 -28.11 2.97 -0.62
N LEU A 170 -27.09 3.09 0.23
CA LEU A 170 -26.46 4.36 0.54
C LEU A 170 -25.18 4.56 -0.26
N TRP A 171 -24.93 5.81 -0.68
CA TRP A 171 -23.64 6.20 -1.24
C TRP A 171 -22.49 5.85 -0.30
N SER A 172 -21.44 5.28 -0.88
CA SER A 172 -20.12 5.16 -0.24
C SER A 172 -19.09 6.02 -0.98
N GLN A 173 -17.89 6.16 -0.43
CA GLN A 173 -16.77 6.82 -1.10
C GLN A 173 -16.05 5.97 -2.15
N ALA A 174 -16.24 4.66 -2.14
CA ALA A 174 -15.49 3.79 -3.03
C ALA A 174 -16.05 3.86 -4.46
N PRO A 175 -15.25 4.31 -5.44
CA PRO A 175 -15.59 4.11 -6.85
C PRO A 175 -15.62 2.60 -7.11
N ASP A 176 -16.61 2.16 -7.89
CA ASP A 176 -16.67 0.77 -8.33
C ASP A 176 -16.00 0.58 -9.70
N ASP A 177 -16.24 1.53 -10.61
CA ASP A 177 -15.56 1.69 -11.88
C ASP A 177 -15.51 3.19 -12.28
N GLN A 178 -15.29 3.52 -13.56
CA GLN A 178 -15.20 4.92 -14.00
C GLN A 178 -16.51 5.70 -13.80
N LEU A 179 -17.65 5.03 -13.93
CA LEU A 179 -18.97 5.68 -13.96
C LEU A 179 -19.80 5.36 -12.72
N ASP A 180 -19.57 4.22 -12.10
CA ASP A 180 -20.34 3.68 -11.00
C ASP A 180 -19.61 3.83 -9.66
N GLN A 181 -20.42 3.98 -8.61
CA GLN A 181 -19.98 4.02 -7.23
C GLN A 181 -20.52 2.80 -6.48
N ALA A 182 -19.72 2.24 -5.57
CA ALA A 182 -20.18 1.19 -4.68
C ALA A 182 -21.22 1.76 -3.70
N VAL A 183 -22.31 1.03 -3.49
CA VAL A 183 -23.37 1.38 -2.55
C VAL A 183 -23.70 0.21 -1.65
N ILE A 184 -23.96 0.49 -0.37
CA ILE A 184 -24.25 -0.55 0.63
C ILE A 184 -25.61 -0.28 1.28
N ARG A 185 -26.40 -1.33 1.47
CA ARG A 185 -27.70 -1.27 2.13
C ARG A 185 -27.57 -1.57 3.61
N LEU A 186 -28.06 -0.67 4.46
CA LEU A 186 -27.94 -0.80 5.92
C LEU A 186 -28.85 -1.85 6.55
N SER A 187 -29.94 -2.29 5.91
CA SER A 187 -30.82 -3.33 6.49
C SER A 187 -30.16 -4.70 6.56
N ASP A 188 -29.19 -5.00 5.71
CA ASP A 188 -28.61 -6.34 5.60
C ASP A 188 -27.14 -6.40 5.19
N GLY A 189 -26.52 -5.26 4.90
CA GLY A 189 -25.15 -5.20 4.42
C GLY A 189 -25.01 -5.59 2.94
N GLY A 190 -26.10 -5.67 2.18
CA GLY A 190 -26.06 -5.97 0.76
C GLY A 190 -25.27 -4.92 -0.02
N THR A 191 -24.47 -5.37 -0.99
CA THR A 191 -23.66 -4.51 -1.86
C THR A 191 -24.30 -4.39 -3.24
N SER A 192 -24.14 -3.24 -3.89
CA SER A 192 -24.57 -2.97 -5.27
C SER A 192 -23.72 -1.83 -5.83
N THR A 193 -23.95 -1.49 -7.10
CA THR A 193 -23.37 -0.31 -7.75
C THR A 193 -24.48 0.65 -8.18
N LEU A 194 -24.15 1.93 -8.31
CA LEU A 194 -25.04 2.95 -8.85
C LEU A 194 -24.22 4.01 -9.60
N ALA A 195 -24.66 4.39 -10.80
CA ALA A 195 -24.00 5.41 -11.61
C ALA A 195 -23.91 6.73 -10.84
N ALA A 196 -22.73 7.36 -10.82
CA ALA A 196 -22.44 8.55 -10.01
C ALA A 196 -23.36 9.76 -10.32
N SER A 197 -23.95 9.81 -11.52
CA SER A 197 -24.93 10.82 -11.94
C SER A 197 -26.35 10.56 -11.42
N SER A 198 -26.63 9.40 -10.84
CA SER A 198 -27.95 9.04 -10.31
C SER A 198 -28.23 9.71 -8.98
N MET A 199 -29.51 9.76 -8.57
CA MET A 199 -29.88 10.26 -7.25
C MET A 199 -29.86 9.10 -6.24
N GLY A 200 -28.86 9.08 -5.37
CA GLY A 200 -28.70 8.07 -4.32
C GLY A 200 -28.92 8.64 -2.92
N ALA A 201 -29.49 7.82 -2.03
CA ALA A 201 -29.59 8.14 -0.61
C ALA A 201 -28.19 8.12 0.02
N TYR A 202 -27.98 8.92 1.06
CA TYR A 202 -26.68 8.95 1.74
C TYR A 202 -26.79 9.42 3.19
N ARG A 203 -25.71 9.16 3.91
CA ARG A 203 -25.44 9.67 5.24
C ARG A 203 -24.01 10.20 5.25
N CYS A 204 -23.79 11.25 6.00
CA CYS A 204 -22.47 11.77 6.30
C CYS A 204 -21.97 11.18 7.61
N ILE A 205 -20.65 11.14 7.74
CA ILE A 205 -19.98 10.74 8.97
C ILE A 205 -18.85 11.71 9.33
N CYS A 206 -18.61 11.85 10.63
CA CYS A 206 -17.38 12.35 11.20
C CYS A 206 -16.57 11.16 11.72
N SER A 207 -15.52 10.77 11.01
CA SER A 207 -14.62 9.68 11.40
C SER A 207 -13.41 10.19 12.17
N ALA A 208 -12.74 9.28 12.86
CA ALA A 208 -11.42 9.53 13.42
C ALA A 208 -10.44 9.95 12.30
N PRO A 209 -9.41 10.76 12.61
CA PRO A 209 -8.31 11.02 11.69
C PRO A 209 -7.67 9.70 11.23
N MET A 210 -7.32 9.64 9.95
CA MET A 210 -6.59 8.49 9.39
C MET A 210 -5.26 8.28 10.12
N PRO A 211 -4.96 7.07 10.61
CA PRO A 211 -3.68 6.78 11.25
C PRO A 211 -2.57 6.74 10.20
N LYS A 212 -1.33 6.97 10.64
CA LYS A 212 -0.14 6.86 9.77
C LYS A 212 0.12 5.43 9.28
N THR A 213 -0.33 4.45 10.06
CA THR A 213 -0.21 3.03 9.78
C THR A 213 -1.55 2.35 9.96
N PHE A 214 -1.81 1.33 9.14
CA PHE A 214 -2.97 0.48 9.22
C PHE A 214 -3.07 -0.21 10.60
N THR A 215 -3.85 0.37 11.51
CA THR A 215 -3.89 0.06 12.95
C THR A 215 -5.28 0.31 13.55
N GLY A 216 -5.57 -0.27 14.71
CA GLY A 216 -6.80 -0.02 15.47
C GLY A 216 -8.07 -0.19 14.65
N VAL A 217 -8.95 0.82 14.70
CA VAL A 217 -10.30 0.80 14.10
C VAL A 217 -10.32 0.85 12.56
N HIS A 218 -9.17 1.07 11.91
CA HIS A 218 -9.02 1.07 10.45
C HIS A 218 -8.82 -0.35 9.89
N CYS A 219 -8.37 -1.28 10.73
CA CYS A 219 -8.46 -2.70 10.44
C CYS A 219 -9.90 -3.19 10.65
N ASN A 220 -10.38 -4.01 9.74
CA ASN A 220 -11.68 -4.63 9.84
C ASN A 220 -11.63 -5.80 10.84
N GLY A 221 -12.43 -5.68 11.88
CA GLY A 221 -12.41 -6.53 13.05
C GLY A 221 -13.53 -6.18 14.02
N MET A 222 -13.51 -6.79 15.20
CA MET A 222 -14.47 -6.44 16.25
C MET A 222 -14.21 -5.02 16.77
N PRO A 223 -15.24 -4.34 17.31
CA PRO A 223 -15.06 -3.04 17.96
C PRO A 223 -13.94 -3.07 19.01
N GLY A 224 -13.05 -2.08 18.96
CA GLY A 224 -11.91 -1.96 19.89
C GLY A 224 -10.87 -3.07 19.80
N SER A 225 -10.95 -3.97 18.81
CA SER A 225 -9.89 -4.95 18.55
C SER A 225 -8.76 -4.31 17.76
N GLU A 226 -7.52 -4.70 18.10
CA GLU A 226 -6.36 -4.40 17.26
C GLU A 226 -6.36 -5.26 15.99
N CYS A 227 -5.59 -4.85 15.00
CA CYS A 227 -5.38 -5.61 13.78
C CYS A 227 -4.82 -7.01 14.08
N PHE A 228 -5.16 -7.98 13.24
CA PHE A 228 -4.43 -9.25 13.27
C PHE A 228 -2.99 -8.98 12.85
N THR A 229 -2.04 -9.58 13.56
CA THR A 229 -0.63 -9.24 13.47
C THR A 229 0.16 -10.52 13.15
N VAL A 230 0.95 -10.50 12.08
CA VAL A 230 1.91 -11.57 11.73
C VAL A 230 3.17 -10.95 11.14
N GLY A 231 4.35 -11.41 11.56
CA GLY A 231 5.63 -10.88 11.07
C GLY A 231 5.71 -9.36 11.19
N SER A 232 5.97 -8.67 10.08
CA SER A 232 6.02 -7.21 9.96
C SER A 232 4.69 -6.58 9.52
N TYR A 233 3.58 -7.32 9.49
CA TYR A 233 2.31 -6.90 8.87
C TYR A 233 1.12 -6.91 9.83
N ASN A 234 0.20 -5.98 9.57
CA ASN A 234 -1.15 -5.92 10.12
C ASN A 234 -2.16 -6.34 9.04
N PHE A 235 -3.22 -7.03 9.47
CA PHE A 235 -4.28 -7.54 8.62
C PHE A 235 -5.66 -7.26 9.22
N ASP A 236 -6.65 -7.18 8.34
CA ASP A 236 -8.03 -7.39 8.74
C ASP A 236 -8.22 -8.77 9.38
N SER A 237 -8.85 -8.80 10.55
CA SER A 237 -9.19 -10.04 11.24
C SER A 237 -10.52 -10.63 10.76
N LYS A 238 -11.31 -9.85 10.02
CA LYS A 238 -12.61 -10.21 9.44
C LYS A 238 -12.71 -9.75 7.99
N ASP A 239 -13.55 -10.42 7.21
CA ASP A 239 -13.78 -10.05 5.82
C ASP A 239 -14.54 -8.71 5.73
N ARG A 240 -14.12 -7.89 4.77
CA ARG A 240 -14.83 -6.68 4.32
C ARG A 240 -16.00 -7.07 3.39
N PRO A 241 -16.96 -6.15 3.13
CA PRO A 241 -18.09 -6.43 2.24
C PRO A 241 -17.66 -6.96 0.87
N ALA A 242 -18.54 -7.70 0.21
CA ALA A 242 -18.27 -8.16 -1.14
C ALA A 242 -18.29 -6.99 -2.13
N LEU A 243 -17.14 -6.68 -2.72
CA LEU A 243 -16.97 -5.60 -3.69
C LEU A 243 -16.28 -6.11 -4.95
N ARG A 244 -16.43 -5.39 -6.06
CA ARG A 244 -15.58 -5.62 -7.23
C ARG A 244 -14.14 -5.34 -6.87
N LYS A 245 -13.21 -6.00 -7.58
CA LYS A 245 -11.77 -5.88 -7.33
C LYS A 245 -11.30 -4.41 -7.34
N GLY A 246 -11.86 -3.64 -8.27
CA GLY A 246 -11.91 -2.16 -8.30
C GLY A 246 -11.95 -1.51 -6.91
N ALA A 247 -13.18 -1.45 -6.40
CA ALA A 247 -13.50 -0.86 -5.11
C ALA A 247 -12.75 -1.49 -3.93
N ALA A 248 -12.47 -2.80 -3.96
CA ALA A 248 -11.76 -3.48 -2.89
C ALA A 248 -10.32 -2.95 -2.71
N VAL A 249 -9.59 -2.77 -3.82
CA VAL A 249 -8.25 -2.18 -3.78
C VAL A 249 -8.31 -0.73 -3.33
N TRP A 250 -9.23 0.06 -3.90
CA TRP A 250 -9.40 1.46 -3.50
C TRP A 250 -9.65 1.59 -1.99
N GLU A 251 -10.49 0.72 -1.43
CA GLU A 251 -10.83 0.77 -0.02
C GLU A 251 -9.64 0.40 0.87
N CYS A 252 -8.82 -0.57 0.48
CA CYS A 252 -7.60 -0.86 1.23
C CYS A 252 -6.60 0.31 1.18
N VAL A 253 -6.42 0.92 0.00
CA VAL A 253 -5.57 2.10 -0.16
C VAL A 253 -6.06 3.25 0.71
N HIS A 254 -7.37 3.50 0.74
CA HIS A 254 -7.98 4.52 1.60
C HIS A 254 -7.54 4.33 3.05
N GLU A 255 -7.57 3.08 3.56
CA GLU A 255 -7.16 2.73 4.92
C GLU A 255 -5.64 2.67 5.15
N ARG A 256 -4.80 3.23 4.25
CA ARG A 256 -3.32 3.18 4.31
C ARG A 256 -2.78 1.75 4.31
N ALA A 257 -3.47 0.87 3.59
CA ALA A 257 -3.17 -0.53 3.40
C ALA A 257 -3.19 -0.90 1.91
N HIS A 258 -2.98 -2.18 1.62
CA HIS A 258 -3.08 -2.77 0.30
C HIS A 258 -4.08 -3.92 0.36
N LEU A 259 -4.70 -4.25 -0.76
CA LEU A 259 -5.46 -5.50 -0.83
C LEU A 259 -4.48 -6.64 -0.53
N ALA A 260 -4.82 -7.51 0.41
CA ALA A 260 -3.88 -8.54 0.86
C ALA A 260 -3.55 -9.47 -0.30
N ASP A 261 -2.25 -9.66 -0.57
CA ASP A 261 -1.80 -10.60 -1.58
C ASP A 261 -1.89 -12.04 -1.06
N LEU A 262 -1.81 -13.01 -1.97
CA LEU A 262 -1.95 -14.40 -1.62
C LEU A 262 -0.83 -14.88 -0.69
N PRO A 263 0.47 -14.60 -0.94
CA PRO A 263 1.54 -14.95 0.01
C PRO A 263 1.29 -14.43 1.43
N GLN A 264 0.92 -13.15 1.57
CA GLN A 264 0.59 -12.49 2.84
C GLN A 264 -0.56 -13.21 3.56
N LEU A 265 -1.64 -13.53 2.85
CA LEU A 265 -2.78 -14.25 3.43
C LEU A 265 -2.39 -15.66 3.86
N VAL A 266 -1.60 -16.37 3.06
CA VAL A 266 -1.12 -17.71 3.41
C VAL A 266 -0.28 -17.69 4.68
N GLU A 267 0.64 -16.74 4.81
CA GLU A 267 1.41 -16.54 6.05
C GLU A 267 0.49 -16.24 7.25
N ALA A 268 -0.48 -15.34 7.08
CA ALA A 268 -1.42 -14.98 8.12
C ALA A 268 -2.30 -16.17 8.55
N ILE A 269 -2.77 -16.99 7.60
CA ILE A 269 -3.56 -18.21 7.84
C ILE A 269 -2.77 -19.18 8.71
N HIS A 270 -1.50 -19.43 8.39
CA HIS A 270 -0.62 -20.28 9.21
C HIS A 270 -0.34 -19.68 10.59
N ALA A 271 -0.32 -18.35 10.69
CA ALA A 271 -0.30 -17.63 11.96
C ALA A 271 -1.66 -17.60 12.70
N ARG A 272 -2.65 -18.37 12.23
CA ARG A 272 -4.00 -18.54 12.81
C ARG A 272 -4.94 -17.36 12.57
N LEU A 273 -4.83 -16.69 11.42
CA LEU A 273 -5.85 -15.75 10.95
C LEU A 273 -7.20 -16.49 10.76
N PRO A 274 -8.29 -16.09 11.43
CA PRO A 274 -9.55 -16.81 11.35
C PRO A 274 -10.25 -16.59 10.01
N GLY A 275 -10.67 -17.69 9.37
CA GLY A 275 -11.36 -17.70 8.08
C GLY A 275 -12.87 -17.71 8.20
N SER A 276 -13.54 -17.05 7.26
CA SER A 276 -15.01 -16.97 7.17
C SER A 276 -15.63 -18.17 6.44
N GLY A 277 -14.83 -18.95 5.70
CA GLY A 277 -15.30 -19.96 4.76
C GLY A 277 -15.76 -19.41 3.41
N GLN A 278 -15.75 -18.09 3.20
CA GLN A 278 -16.02 -17.45 1.90
C GLN A 278 -14.76 -17.41 1.05
N SER A 279 -14.93 -17.45 -0.27
CA SER A 279 -13.83 -17.16 -1.20
C SER A 279 -13.62 -15.65 -1.25
N ILE A 280 -12.46 -15.17 -0.80
CA ILE A 280 -12.12 -13.75 -0.77
C ILE A 280 -11.18 -13.41 -1.92
N SER A 281 -11.30 -12.20 -2.48
CA SER A 281 -10.34 -11.68 -3.47
C SER A 281 -9.02 -11.32 -2.81
N THR A 282 -7.92 -11.71 -3.46
CA THR A 282 -6.54 -11.30 -3.09
C THR A 282 -6.06 -10.20 -4.02
N ALA A 283 -4.88 -9.60 -3.79
CA ALA A 283 -4.26 -8.66 -4.72
C ALA A 283 -3.97 -9.30 -6.09
N ASP A 284 -3.68 -10.59 -6.13
CA ASP A 284 -3.15 -11.22 -7.33
C ASP A 284 -4.22 -11.42 -8.40
N ALA A 285 -3.82 -11.25 -9.66
CA ALA A 285 -4.64 -11.52 -10.82
C ALA A 285 -4.27 -12.87 -11.44
N SER A 286 -5.28 -13.65 -11.77
CA SER A 286 -5.09 -14.90 -12.51
C SER A 286 -5.05 -14.68 -14.02
N ASN A 287 -5.71 -13.63 -14.53
CA ASN A 287 -5.63 -13.12 -15.90
C ASN A 287 -6.36 -11.75 -15.97
N SER A 288 -6.51 -11.16 -17.16
CA SER A 288 -7.12 -9.84 -17.33
C SER A 288 -8.60 -9.73 -16.96
N ASN A 289 -9.30 -10.85 -16.76
CA ASN A 289 -10.69 -10.88 -16.35
C ASN A 289 -10.91 -11.53 -14.99
N ASN A 290 -9.89 -12.16 -14.39
CA ASN A 290 -10.06 -12.94 -13.18
C ASN A 290 -9.07 -12.52 -12.08
N SER A 291 -9.61 -12.25 -10.89
CA SER A 291 -8.81 -12.19 -9.66
C SER A 291 -8.57 -13.59 -9.13
N THR A 292 -7.40 -13.80 -8.53
CA THR A 292 -7.17 -14.95 -7.66
C THR A 292 -8.00 -14.79 -6.38
N THR A 293 -8.53 -15.91 -5.87
CA THR A 293 -9.26 -15.96 -4.60
C THR A 293 -8.68 -17.02 -3.69
N ILE A 294 -8.88 -16.86 -2.38
CA ILE A 294 -8.50 -17.84 -1.36
C ILE A 294 -9.67 -18.05 -0.39
N ARG A 295 -9.81 -19.27 0.11
CA ARG A 295 -10.88 -19.65 1.05
C ARG A 295 -10.32 -20.52 2.17
N TRP A 296 -10.70 -20.25 3.40
CA TRP A 296 -10.39 -21.11 4.54
C TRP A 296 -11.45 -20.96 5.64
N THR A 297 -11.60 -21.97 6.49
CA THR A 297 -12.65 -22.00 7.52
C THR A 297 -12.02 -22.14 8.90
N GLY A 298 -12.30 -21.19 9.79
CA GLY A 298 -11.69 -21.18 11.11
C GLY A 298 -10.17 -21.11 10.98
N LEU A 299 -9.48 -22.18 11.39
CA LEU A 299 -8.01 -22.30 11.32
C LEU A 299 -7.52 -23.36 10.32
N THR A 300 -8.42 -23.92 9.51
CA THR A 300 -8.11 -25.01 8.59
C THR A 300 -7.98 -24.49 7.17
N TRP A 301 -6.84 -24.79 6.53
CA TRP A 301 -6.55 -24.45 5.15
C TRP A 301 -5.73 -25.56 4.47
N SER A 302 -6.01 -25.84 3.20
CA SER A 302 -5.38 -26.90 2.42
C SER A 302 -5.00 -26.42 1.01
N PRO A 303 -3.81 -25.82 0.83
CA PRO A 303 -3.35 -25.40 -0.49
C PRO A 303 -3.01 -26.58 -1.40
N PRO A 304 -3.01 -26.37 -2.73
CA PRO A 304 -3.50 -25.18 -3.43
C PRO A 304 -5.01 -25.25 -3.70
N GLY A 305 -5.72 -26.31 -3.27
CA GLY A 305 -7.14 -26.55 -3.57
C GLY A 305 -8.12 -25.53 -2.96
N ASP A 306 -7.65 -24.75 -1.99
CA ASP A 306 -8.36 -23.61 -1.40
C ASP A 306 -8.08 -22.27 -2.12
N VAL A 307 -7.34 -22.29 -3.23
CA VAL A 307 -7.08 -21.15 -4.12
C VAL A 307 -7.92 -21.31 -5.38
N GLY A 308 -8.71 -20.30 -5.71
CA GLY A 308 -9.62 -20.27 -6.85
C GLY A 308 -9.49 -19.01 -7.68
N VAL A 309 -10.48 -18.76 -8.54
CA VAL A 309 -10.57 -17.54 -9.35
C VAL A 309 -11.99 -17.00 -9.35
N VAL A 310 -12.11 -15.69 -9.52
CA VAL A 310 -13.39 -15.00 -9.67
C VAL A 310 -13.25 -13.91 -10.72
N ASP A 311 -14.30 -13.67 -11.51
CA ASP A 311 -14.31 -12.56 -12.47
C ASP A 311 -14.13 -11.22 -11.72
N LEU A 312 -13.30 -10.31 -12.25
CA LEU A 312 -12.96 -9.03 -11.61
C LEU A 312 -14.20 -8.16 -11.32
N ARG A 313 -15.28 -8.34 -12.10
CA ARG A 313 -16.55 -7.62 -11.95
C ARG A 313 -17.53 -8.33 -11.03
N THR A 314 -17.23 -9.55 -10.60
CA THR A 314 -18.04 -10.28 -9.62
C THR A 314 -17.63 -9.86 -8.22
N PRO A 315 -18.54 -9.26 -7.42
CA PRO A 315 -18.21 -8.86 -6.07
C PRO A 315 -17.80 -10.05 -5.19
N ALA A 316 -16.70 -9.92 -4.48
CA ALA A 316 -16.22 -10.90 -3.51
C ALA A 316 -15.74 -10.20 -2.23
N PRO A 317 -15.91 -10.81 -1.05
CA PRO A 317 -15.32 -10.28 0.18
C PRO A 317 -13.80 -10.19 0.05
N PHE A 318 -13.17 -9.37 0.87
CA PHE A 318 -11.73 -9.15 0.80
C PHE A 318 -11.14 -8.78 2.17
N ARG A 319 -9.82 -8.72 2.23
CA ARG A 319 -9.07 -8.27 3.41
C ARG A 319 -7.91 -7.39 2.98
N CYS A 320 -7.64 -6.36 3.77
CA CYS A 320 -6.52 -5.47 3.61
C CYS A 320 -5.36 -5.91 4.51
N ALA A 321 -4.15 -5.61 4.06
CA ALA A 321 -2.91 -5.84 4.79
C ALA A 321 -1.97 -4.64 4.61
N ALA A 322 -1.17 -4.33 5.62
CA ALA A 322 -0.11 -3.33 5.49
C ALA A 322 1.04 -3.61 6.45
N PRO A 323 2.26 -3.13 6.15
CA PRO A 323 3.34 -3.18 7.11
C PRO A 323 3.02 -2.40 8.39
N LYS A 324 3.48 -2.92 9.53
CA LYS A 324 3.34 -2.30 10.86
C LYS A 324 4.21 -1.08 11.04
N ALA A 325 5.42 -1.13 10.49
CA ALA A 325 6.38 -0.05 10.61
C ALA A 325 5.88 1.17 9.83
N GLU A 326 6.08 2.35 10.41
CA GLU A 326 5.93 3.60 9.66
C GLU A 326 6.92 3.59 8.48
N ALA A 327 6.48 4.14 7.34
CA ALA A 327 7.34 4.22 6.16
C ALA A 327 8.55 5.11 6.49
N SER A 328 9.76 4.55 6.41
CA SER A 328 10.95 5.38 6.34
C SER A 328 10.99 6.15 5.01
N PRO A 329 11.76 7.25 4.92
CA PRO A 329 11.99 7.91 3.65
C PRO A 329 12.51 6.89 2.62
N ASN A 330 12.08 7.05 1.37
CA ASN A 330 12.59 6.20 0.31
C ASN A 330 14.12 6.39 0.21
N PRO A 331 14.90 5.30 0.15
CA PRO A 331 16.36 5.38 0.22
C PRO A 331 17.01 5.91 -1.06
N ASN A 332 16.21 6.08 -2.11
CA ASN A 332 16.63 6.54 -3.42
C ASN A 332 16.04 7.91 -3.75
N THR A 333 16.86 8.76 -4.37
CA THR A 333 16.35 9.94 -5.08
C THR A 333 15.72 9.46 -6.38
N ILE A 334 14.42 9.64 -6.53
CA ILE A 334 13.66 9.15 -7.69
C ILE A 334 13.49 10.32 -8.67
N PRO A 335 14.04 10.25 -9.90
CA PRO A 335 13.77 11.25 -10.92
C PRO A 335 12.29 11.26 -11.28
N ASN A 336 11.69 12.46 -11.37
CA ASN A 336 10.27 12.62 -11.68
C ASN A 336 9.38 11.76 -10.77
N GLN A 337 9.61 11.90 -9.46
CA GLN A 337 8.94 11.13 -8.41
C GLN A 337 7.46 11.47 -8.33
N PHE A 338 6.62 10.45 -8.35
CA PHE A 338 5.24 10.52 -7.88
C PHE A 338 5.16 10.05 -6.43
N VAL A 339 4.61 10.90 -5.57
CA VAL A 339 4.30 10.56 -4.17
C VAL A 339 2.78 10.42 -4.07
N PRO A 340 2.25 9.19 -3.98
CA PRO A 340 0.82 8.99 -3.82
C PRO A 340 0.33 9.47 -2.45
N PRO A 341 -0.93 9.92 -2.30
CA PRO A 341 -1.44 10.42 -1.02
C PRO A 341 -1.56 9.35 0.06
N PHE A 342 -1.83 8.08 -0.30
CA PHE A 342 -2.13 7.02 0.65
C PHE A 342 -1.16 5.82 0.59
N SER A 343 -0.75 5.40 -0.62
CA SER A 343 0.24 4.31 -0.78
C SER A 343 1.60 4.70 -0.22
N ARG A 344 2.35 3.71 0.26
CA ARG A 344 3.66 3.94 0.89
C ARG A 344 4.83 3.93 -0.08
N TYR A 345 4.70 3.14 -1.15
CA TYR A 345 5.68 3.09 -2.23
C TYR A 345 5.45 4.21 -3.23
N LYS A 346 6.53 4.65 -3.86
CA LYS A 346 6.55 5.75 -4.83
C LYS A 346 6.65 5.21 -6.24
N GLY A 347 6.24 6.01 -7.23
CA GLY A 347 6.34 5.65 -8.64
C GLY A 347 7.06 6.70 -9.48
N GLU A 348 7.35 6.34 -10.72
CA GLU A 348 7.83 7.29 -11.75
C GLU A 348 6.65 7.99 -12.42
N THR A 349 6.74 9.29 -12.70
CA THR A 349 5.66 10.03 -13.39
C THR A 349 5.71 9.89 -14.91
N SER A 350 6.64 9.15 -15.48
CA SER A 350 6.81 9.05 -16.93
C SER A 350 7.32 7.67 -17.34
N ASP A 351 6.86 7.20 -18.50
CA ASP A 351 7.24 5.91 -19.04
C ASP A 351 8.72 5.88 -19.43
N THR A 352 9.38 4.77 -19.09
CA THR A 352 10.64 4.39 -19.72
C THR A 352 10.34 3.80 -21.11
N ALA A 353 11.27 4.02 -22.06
CA ALA A 353 11.17 3.50 -23.41
C ALA A 353 10.98 1.98 -23.45
N THR A 354 10.38 1.49 -24.54
CA THR A 354 10.00 0.09 -24.67
C THR A 354 11.19 -0.86 -24.54
N ALA A 355 11.07 -1.90 -23.73
CA ALA A 355 12.09 -2.92 -23.53
C ALA A 355 11.47 -4.32 -23.40
N ALA A 356 12.30 -5.35 -23.60
CA ALA A 356 11.93 -6.71 -23.25
C ALA A 356 11.66 -6.81 -21.75
N TRP A 357 10.78 -7.73 -21.32
CA TRP A 357 10.34 -7.83 -19.93
C TRP A 357 11.50 -7.99 -18.93
N ALA A 358 12.45 -8.87 -19.22
CA ALA A 358 13.64 -9.06 -18.37
C ALA A 358 14.50 -7.79 -18.25
N VAL A 359 14.66 -7.04 -19.36
CA VAL A 359 15.39 -5.77 -19.37
C VAL A 359 14.68 -4.72 -18.53
N ALA A 360 13.35 -4.72 -18.51
CA ALA A 360 12.57 -3.80 -17.67
C ALA A 360 12.81 -4.07 -16.18
N HIS A 361 12.79 -5.34 -15.74
CA HIS A 361 13.15 -5.74 -14.38
C HIS A 361 14.57 -5.31 -14.00
N ASP A 362 15.56 -5.67 -14.81
CA ASP A 362 16.96 -5.31 -14.58
C ASP A 362 17.12 -3.78 -14.49
N THR A 363 16.43 -3.04 -15.37
CA THR A 363 16.49 -1.58 -15.36
C THR A 363 15.92 -1.02 -14.06
N CYS A 364 14.78 -1.52 -13.57
CA CYS A 364 14.25 -1.06 -12.29
C CYS A 364 15.15 -1.42 -11.11
N ALA A 365 15.69 -2.64 -11.07
CA ALA A 365 16.63 -3.07 -10.03
C ALA A 365 17.89 -2.18 -9.99
N THR A 366 18.46 -1.85 -11.17
CA THR A 366 19.62 -0.95 -11.26
C THR A 366 19.32 0.50 -10.85
N ARG A 367 18.05 0.91 -10.81
CA ARG A 367 17.60 2.19 -10.27
C ARG A 367 17.29 2.14 -8.77
N GLY A 368 17.36 0.95 -8.16
CA GLY A 368 17.00 0.73 -6.76
C GLY A 368 15.50 0.65 -6.50
N GLY A 369 14.73 0.23 -7.51
CA GLY A 369 13.30 -0.05 -7.41
C GLY A 369 12.94 -1.38 -8.05
N HIS A 370 11.65 -1.61 -8.26
CA HIS A 370 11.12 -2.83 -8.88
C HIS A 370 10.19 -2.50 -10.04
N LEU A 371 10.04 -3.46 -10.95
CA LEU A 371 8.90 -3.45 -11.83
C LEU A 371 7.63 -3.71 -10.97
N PRO A 372 6.59 -2.87 -11.05
CA PRO A 372 5.42 -2.98 -10.19
C PRO A 372 4.60 -4.22 -10.52
N ARG A 373 3.93 -4.77 -9.50
CA ARG A 373 2.78 -5.65 -9.71
C ARG A 373 1.65 -4.88 -10.40
N ALA A 374 0.76 -5.59 -11.08
CA ALA A 374 -0.33 -4.95 -11.81
C ALA A 374 -1.28 -4.18 -10.87
N THR A 375 -1.47 -4.70 -9.65
CA THR A 375 -2.22 -4.00 -8.59
C THR A 375 -1.48 -2.79 -8.05
N GLU A 376 -0.16 -2.86 -7.89
CA GLU A 376 0.61 -1.72 -7.38
C GLU A 376 0.57 -0.53 -8.34
N LEU A 377 0.70 -0.81 -9.64
CA LEU A 377 0.54 0.22 -10.65
C LEU A 377 -0.89 0.78 -10.67
N ALA A 378 -1.91 -0.07 -10.55
CA ALA A 378 -3.31 0.35 -10.48
C ALA A 378 -3.60 1.24 -9.25
N GLU A 379 -3.03 0.91 -8.10
CA GLU A 379 -3.13 1.71 -6.87
C GLU A 379 -2.54 3.12 -7.05
N LEU A 380 -1.39 3.24 -7.73
CA LEU A 380 -0.81 4.55 -8.05
C LEU A 380 -1.70 5.32 -9.03
N ILE A 381 -2.22 4.66 -10.07
CA ILE A 381 -3.12 5.26 -11.06
C ILE A 381 -4.37 5.84 -10.38
N GLY A 382 -5.05 5.05 -9.53
CA GLY A 382 -6.22 5.52 -8.80
C GLY A 382 -5.94 6.59 -7.74
N GLN A 383 -4.66 6.87 -7.48
CA GLN A 383 -4.19 7.97 -6.63
C GLN A 383 -3.72 9.19 -7.43
N GLY A 384 -3.88 9.18 -8.75
CA GLY A 384 -3.57 10.31 -9.62
C GLY A 384 -2.18 10.26 -10.26
N LEU A 385 -1.61 9.06 -10.46
CA LEU A 385 -0.35 8.91 -11.20
C LEU A 385 -0.42 9.62 -12.57
N PRO A 386 0.40 10.66 -12.81
CA PRO A 386 0.22 11.51 -13.98
C PRO A 386 0.82 10.90 -15.25
N ASN A 387 0.52 11.57 -16.37
CA ASN A 387 1.08 11.29 -17.70
C ASN A 387 0.80 9.87 -18.21
N GLY A 388 -0.42 9.36 -18.03
CA GLY A 388 -0.83 8.09 -18.64
C GLY A 388 -0.69 8.17 -20.16
N SER A 389 0.11 7.26 -20.73
CA SER A 389 0.46 7.26 -22.16
C SER A 389 -0.52 6.47 -23.04
N ASN A 390 -1.49 5.78 -22.42
CA ASN A 390 -2.39 4.82 -23.06
C ASN A 390 -1.68 3.65 -23.76
N ASN A 391 -0.40 3.40 -23.46
CA ASN A 391 0.29 2.18 -23.86
C ASN A 391 0.15 1.10 -22.77
N ASP A 392 0.21 -0.17 -23.16
CA ASP A 392 0.30 -1.28 -22.22
C ASP A 392 1.70 -1.30 -21.59
N LEU A 393 1.81 -0.98 -20.30
CA LEU A 393 3.06 -1.02 -19.56
C LEU A 393 3.32 -2.42 -19.00
N TRP A 394 4.59 -2.83 -18.99
CA TRP A 394 4.98 -4.03 -18.27
C TRP A 394 4.69 -3.93 -16.77
N SER A 395 4.17 -5.02 -16.21
CA SER A 395 4.15 -5.30 -14.78
C SER A 395 4.96 -6.56 -14.47
N SER A 396 5.26 -6.81 -13.20
CA SER A 396 5.96 -8.01 -12.74
C SER A 396 5.06 -9.24 -12.58
N ASP A 397 3.74 -9.09 -12.68
CA ASP A 397 2.80 -10.17 -12.38
C ASP A 397 2.70 -11.16 -13.55
N GLN A 398 3.04 -12.41 -13.30
CA GLN A 398 2.79 -13.49 -14.23
C GLN A 398 1.34 -13.95 -14.16
N CYS A 399 0.63 -13.93 -15.30
CA CYS A 399 -0.80 -14.18 -15.35
C CYS A 399 -1.21 -15.35 -16.26
N GLY A 400 -0.29 -16.20 -16.70
CA GLY A 400 -0.64 -17.41 -17.43
C GLY A 400 0.49 -18.07 -18.22
N TYR A 401 0.17 -19.24 -18.78
CA TYR A 401 1.08 -20.06 -19.57
C TYR A 401 0.31 -20.75 -20.71
N ASN A 402 0.82 -20.68 -21.94
CA ASN A 402 0.14 -21.28 -23.10
C ASN A 402 0.68 -22.66 -23.52
N GLY A 403 1.58 -23.26 -22.74
CA GLY A 403 2.27 -24.50 -23.13
C GLY A 403 3.66 -24.28 -23.75
N THR A 404 4.04 -23.03 -24.03
CA THR A 404 5.39 -22.68 -24.54
C THR A 404 5.96 -21.39 -23.94
N GLN A 405 5.10 -20.41 -23.64
CA GLN A 405 5.47 -19.08 -23.17
C GLN A 405 4.58 -18.62 -22.02
N PHE A 406 5.17 -17.85 -21.11
CA PHE A 406 4.47 -17.19 -20.03
C PHE A 406 3.97 -15.79 -20.44
N LEU A 407 2.89 -15.37 -19.78
CA LEU A 407 2.20 -14.10 -19.94
C LEU A 407 2.49 -13.22 -18.72
N ALA A 408 2.76 -11.95 -18.94
CA ALA A 408 2.76 -10.94 -17.88
C ALA A 408 1.51 -10.07 -18.01
N ALA A 409 0.95 -9.68 -16.87
CA ALA A 409 -0.08 -8.66 -16.82
C ALA A 409 0.52 -7.32 -17.27
N THR A 410 -0.33 -6.49 -17.86
CA THR A 410 0.04 -5.14 -18.29
C THR A 410 -1.01 -4.16 -17.80
N ASN A 411 -0.64 -2.88 -17.69
CA ASN A 411 -1.59 -1.83 -17.34
C ASN A 411 -1.47 -0.66 -18.30
N ASN A 412 -2.59 -0.03 -18.63
CA ASN A 412 -2.62 1.22 -19.38
C ASN A 412 -3.60 2.20 -18.72
N TRP A 413 -3.44 3.50 -18.97
CA TRP A 413 -4.39 4.53 -18.55
C TRP A 413 -4.14 5.81 -19.33
N THR A 414 -5.10 6.75 -19.23
CA THR A 414 -4.96 8.11 -19.77
C THR A 414 -4.89 9.15 -18.65
N ALA A 415 -4.25 10.29 -18.92
CA ALA A 415 -4.14 11.39 -17.94
C ALA A 415 -5.50 12.04 -17.54
N LEU A 416 -6.58 11.74 -18.26
CA LEU A 416 -7.93 12.26 -17.99
C LEU A 416 -8.76 11.32 -17.10
N ASP A 417 -8.22 10.15 -16.77
CA ASP A 417 -8.98 9.02 -16.23
C ASP A 417 -8.32 8.51 -14.93
N GLN A 418 -8.71 9.13 -13.83
CA GLN A 418 -8.12 8.91 -12.50
C GLN A 418 -9.06 8.18 -11.52
N ARG A 419 -10.27 7.80 -11.97
CA ARG A 419 -11.13 6.94 -11.16
C ARG A 419 -10.61 5.51 -11.26
N TYR A 420 -10.46 4.86 -10.10
CA TYR A 420 -9.91 3.52 -10.01
C TYR A 420 -10.79 2.53 -10.81
N SER A 421 -10.33 2.09 -11.97
CA SER A 421 -10.85 0.90 -12.63
C SER A 421 -9.77 -0.18 -12.62
N TYR A 422 -10.17 -1.44 -12.45
CA TYR A 422 -9.30 -2.61 -12.55
C TYR A 422 -10.07 -3.71 -13.28
N ALA A 423 -10.27 -3.53 -14.60
CA ALA A 423 -10.96 -4.47 -15.47
C ALA A 423 -10.49 -4.33 -16.92
N SER A 424 -10.58 -5.40 -17.73
CA SER A 424 -10.11 -5.41 -19.13
C SER A 424 -11.20 -5.17 -20.20
N THR A 425 -12.43 -4.89 -19.80
CA THR A 425 -13.55 -4.70 -20.73
C THR A 425 -14.17 -3.31 -20.57
N GLY A 426 -14.53 -2.66 -21.68
CA GLY A 426 -15.22 -1.36 -21.69
C GLY A 426 -14.28 -0.15 -21.89
N THR A 427 -14.72 1.03 -21.46
CA THR A 427 -13.89 2.25 -21.36
C THR A 427 -12.92 2.19 -20.18
N ASP A 428 -13.11 1.21 -19.28
CA ASP A 428 -12.45 0.97 -18.00
C ASP A 428 -11.07 0.30 -18.05
N ALA A 429 -10.44 0.22 -19.23
CA ALA A 429 -9.28 -0.65 -19.44
C ALA A 429 -8.05 -0.14 -18.68
N THR A 430 -7.68 -0.82 -17.60
CA THR A 430 -6.40 -0.61 -16.90
C THR A 430 -5.59 -1.87 -16.71
N ALA A 431 -6.12 -3.03 -17.13
CA ALA A 431 -5.46 -4.33 -17.01
C ALA A 431 -5.56 -5.12 -18.33
N GLY A 432 -4.42 -5.59 -18.82
CA GLY A 432 -4.26 -6.40 -20.02
C GLY A 432 -3.23 -7.52 -19.81
N TRP A 433 -2.78 -8.15 -20.90
CA TRP A 433 -1.70 -9.13 -20.86
C TRP A 433 -0.87 -9.09 -22.14
N ALA A 434 0.40 -9.44 -22.01
CA ALA A 434 1.28 -9.64 -23.15
C ALA A 434 2.22 -10.83 -22.89
N TYR A 435 2.57 -11.54 -23.96
CA TYR A 435 3.62 -12.56 -23.89
C TYR A 435 4.95 -11.89 -23.61
N LYS A 436 5.75 -12.47 -22.71
CA LYS A 436 7.06 -11.93 -22.29
C LYS A 436 8.11 -11.80 -23.42
N THR A 437 7.75 -12.18 -24.66
CA THR A 437 8.60 -12.08 -25.86
C THR A 437 8.54 -10.73 -26.59
N GLY A 438 7.60 -9.85 -26.22
CA GLY A 438 7.46 -8.53 -26.80
C GLY A 438 8.28 -7.45 -26.08
N ASN A 439 8.23 -6.22 -26.62
CA ASN A 439 8.73 -5.03 -25.94
C ASN A 439 7.54 -4.16 -25.52
N GLN A 440 7.56 -3.66 -24.29
CA GLN A 440 6.58 -2.71 -23.78
C GLN A 440 7.28 -1.60 -23.00
N PRO A 441 6.70 -0.39 -22.92
CA PRO A 441 7.16 0.62 -21.98
C PRO A 441 6.94 0.14 -20.54
N PHE A 442 7.58 0.80 -19.57
CA PHE A 442 7.44 0.44 -18.16
C PHE A 442 7.74 1.62 -17.25
N ARG A 443 7.36 1.48 -15.98
CA ARG A 443 7.72 2.40 -14.89
C ARG A 443 8.18 1.60 -13.69
N CYS A 444 9.10 2.16 -12.93
CA CYS A 444 9.56 1.54 -11.70
C CYS A 444 8.80 2.07 -10.48
N ILE A 445 8.69 1.23 -9.47
CA ILE A 445 8.22 1.61 -8.13
C ILE A 445 9.32 1.41 -7.09
N TYR A 446 9.18 2.10 -5.97
CA TYR A 446 10.19 2.15 -4.93
C TYR A 446 9.51 2.02 -3.57
N TYR A 447 9.84 0.95 -2.85
CA TYR A 447 9.30 0.72 -1.52
C TYR A 447 10.10 1.50 -0.47
N PRO A 448 9.45 2.01 0.58
CA PRO A 448 10.16 2.42 1.78
C PRO A 448 10.74 1.19 2.47
N ILE A 449 11.70 1.40 3.36
CA ILE A 449 12.38 0.31 4.07
C ILE A 449 12.11 0.34 5.57
N ASP A 450 12.28 -0.79 6.24
CA ASP A 450 12.41 -0.89 7.69
C ASP A 450 13.90 -0.74 8.06
N PRO A 451 14.34 0.42 8.55
CA PRO A 451 15.73 0.62 8.94
C PRO A 451 16.09 -0.15 10.22
N ALA A 452 15.13 -0.77 10.92
CA ALA A 452 15.37 -1.61 12.08
C ALA A 452 15.60 -3.08 11.70
N LEU A 453 15.18 -3.51 10.51
CA LEU A 453 15.44 -4.88 10.07
C LEU A 453 16.94 -5.10 9.86
N ARG A 454 17.43 -6.26 10.27
CA ARG A 454 18.84 -6.66 10.17
C ARG A 454 18.94 -7.93 9.34
N ALA A 455 20.13 -8.17 8.80
CA ALA A 455 20.42 -9.38 8.07
C ALA A 455 20.11 -10.63 8.93
N PRO A 456 19.42 -11.63 8.37
CA PRO A 456 19.12 -12.87 9.08
C PRO A 456 20.41 -13.64 9.40
N THR A 457 20.39 -14.41 10.47
CA THR A 457 21.47 -15.35 10.83
C THR A 457 21.09 -16.81 10.58
N THR A 458 19.88 -17.06 10.09
CA THR A 458 19.22 -18.36 10.00
C THR A 458 19.17 -18.92 8.57
N CYS A 459 19.86 -18.30 7.60
CA CYS A 459 19.81 -18.74 6.21
C CYS A 459 20.47 -20.12 6.01
N MET A 460 19.80 -20.99 5.25
CA MET A 460 20.33 -22.27 4.82
C MET A 460 21.49 -22.07 3.85
N GLY A 461 22.66 -22.63 4.20
CA GLY A 461 23.88 -22.51 3.38
C GLY A 461 24.55 -21.12 3.42
N GLY A 462 24.12 -20.23 4.32
CA GLY A 462 24.56 -18.83 4.38
C GLY A 462 23.58 -17.88 3.69
N CYS A 463 23.72 -16.58 3.96
CA CYS A 463 22.81 -15.56 3.44
C CYS A 463 23.37 -14.91 2.18
N PHE A 464 22.75 -15.16 1.04
CA PHE A 464 22.99 -14.38 -0.16
C PHE A 464 22.32 -13.01 0.03
N THR A 465 23.02 -11.94 -0.33
CA THR A 465 22.53 -10.56 -0.16
C THR A 465 22.38 -9.90 -1.51
N LEU A 466 21.15 -9.55 -1.87
CA LEU A 466 20.82 -8.65 -2.97
C LEU A 466 20.63 -7.25 -2.39
N ALA A 467 21.66 -6.41 -2.51
CA ALA A 467 21.60 -5.01 -2.12
C ALA A 467 21.29 -4.16 -3.37
N LEU A 468 20.19 -3.43 -3.32
CA LEU A 468 19.82 -2.47 -4.36
C LEU A 468 20.52 -1.12 -4.10
N PRO A 469 20.69 -0.25 -5.12
CA PRO A 469 21.14 1.12 -4.90
C PRO A 469 20.29 1.85 -3.85
N GLY A 470 20.92 2.72 -3.06
CA GLY A 470 20.25 3.58 -2.05
C GLY A 470 21.07 3.75 -0.78
N ASN A 471 20.71 4.75 0.03
CA ASN A 471 21.32 4.95 1.35
C ASN A 471 20.28 5.40 2.40
N PRO A 472 19.87 4.52 3.34
CA PRO A 472 20.29 3.11 3.48
C PRO A 472 19.70 2.22 2.38
N ALA A 473 20.45 1.25 1.85
CA ALA A 473 20.00 0.43 0.72
C ALA A 473 18.79 -0.48 1.03
N PRO A 474 17.80 -0.60 0.13
CA PRO A 474 16.91 -1.76 0.12
C PRO A 474 17.75 -3.03 -0.02
N THR A 475 17.49 -4.00 0.84
CA THR A 475 18.26 -5.22 0.94
C THR A 475 17.35 -6.41 1.09
N ILE A 476 17.56 -7.39 0.22
CA ILE A 476 16.89 -8.67 0.22
C ILE A 476 17.94 -9.74 0.51
N TRP A 477 17.61 -10.67 1.42
CA TRP A 477 18.43 -11.82 1.74
C TRP A 477 17.74 -13.10 1.33
N PHE A 478 18.52 -14.07 0.89
CA PHE A 478 18.04 -15.39 0.51
C PHE A 478 18.87 -16.49 1.16
N ASP A 479 18.25 -17.64 1.35
CA ASP A 479 19.01 -18.88 1.52
C ASP A 479 19.97 -19.08 0.33
N SER A 480 21.24 -19.38 0.61
CA SER A 480 22.24 -19.70 -0.41
C SER A 480 22.21 -21.18 -0.83
N ALA A 481 21.47 -22.02 -0.11
CA ALA A 481 21.26 -23.42 -0.42
C ALA A 481 19.79 -23.79 -0.32
N ASP A 482 19.38 -24.79 -1.11
CA ASP A 482 18.02 -25.29 -1.12
C ASP A 482 17.68 -25.98 0.20
N ARG A 483 16.48 -25.69 0.72
CA ARG A 483 15.93 -26.39 1.88
C ARG A 483 15.34 -27.75 1.49
N PRO A 484 15.21 -28.70 2.43
CA PRO A 484 14.69 -30.03 2.13
C PRO A 484 13.30 -29.99 1.48
N ALA A 485 13.07 -30.92 0.55
CA ALA A 485 11.79 -31.01 -0.15
C ALA A 485 10.63 -31.32 0.82
N THR A 486 9.59 -30.50 0.77
CA THR A 486 8.42 -30.62 1.64
C THR A 486 7.13 -30.28 0.87
N LYS A 487 5.96 -30.39 1.51
CA LYS A 487 4.70 -29.92 0.91
C LYS A 487 4.66 -28.40 0.93
N LEU A 488 3.93 -27.79 -0.01
CA LEU A 488 3.85 -26.34 -0.12
C LEU A 488 3.47 -25.64 1.21
N ALA A 489 2.45 -26.13 1.91
CA ALA A 489 2.03 -25.56 3.21
C ALA A 489 3.17 -25.56 4.23
N ASP A 490 3.93 -26.66 4.28
CA ASP A 490 5.05 -26.83 5.19
C ASP A 490 6.24 -25.93 4.80
N ALA A 491 6.41 -25.61 3.51
CA ALA A 491 7.43 -24.67 3.05
C ALA A 491 7.15 -23.23 3.53
N PHE A 492 5.89 -22.79 3.47
CA PHE A 492 5.47 -21.51 4.06
C PHE A 492 5.75 -21.45 5.56
N VAL A 493 5.39 -22.51 6.29
CA VAL A 493 5.62 -22.62 7.74
C VAL A 493 7.11 -22.63 8.07
N ASP A 494 7.92 -23.35 7.30
CA ASP A 494 9.37 -23.42 7.52
C ASP A 494 10.04 -22.04 7.34
N CYS A 495 9.70 -21.30 6.28
CA CYS A 495 10.25 -19.97 6.08
C CYS A 495 9.79 -18.96 7.12
N ALA A 496 8.50 -18.98 7.48
CA ALA A 496 7.99 -18.16 8.57
C ALA A 496 8.68 -18.46 9.90
N GLY A 497 8.92 -19.75 10.19
CA GLY A 497 9.66 -20.20 11.36
C GLY A 497 11.12 -19.74 11.39
N ALA A 498 11.74 -19.54 10.22
CA ALA A 498 13.08 -18.96 10.09
C ALA A 498 13.10 -17.42 10.19
N GLY A 499 11.94 -16.78 10.39
CA GLY A 499 11.76 -15.33 10.44
C GLY A 499 11.70 -14.66 9.07
N GLY A 500 11.57 -15.44 8.00
CA GLY A 500 11.49 -14.98 6.62
C GLY A 500 10.16 -15.39 5.98
N ARG A 501 10.14 -15.44 4.65
CA ARG A 501 8.98 -15.90 3.86
C ARG A 501 9.43 -16.76 2.69
N LEU A 502 8.50 -17.54 2.15
CA LEU A 502 8.76 -18.28 0.91
C LEU A 502 8.92 -17.26 -0.22
N ALA A 503 9.99 -17.39 -1.01
CA ALA A 503 10.28 -16.41 -2.05
C ALA A 503 9.25 -16.47 -3.19
N SER A 504 8.86 -15.30 -3.71
CA SER A 504 8.07 -15.22 -4.94
C SER A 504 8.92 -15.56 -6.17
N GLU A 505 8.26 -15.81 -7.30
CA GLU A 505 8.92 -15.92 -8.61
C GLU A 505 9.72 -14.67 -8.91
N ARG A 506 9.13 -13.49 -8.72
CA ARG A 506 9.79 -12.19 -8.93
C ARG A 506 11.09 -12.11 -8.13
N ASP A 507 11.01 -12.43 -6.83
CA ASP A 507 12.15 -12.35 -5.91
C ASP A 507 13.28 -13.31 -6.29
N LEU A 508 12.93 -14.56 -6.63
CA LEU A 508 13.93 -15.52 -7.09
C LEU A 508 14.53 -15.11 -8.42
N THR A 509 13.73 -14.60 -9.36
CA THR A 509 14.20 -14.14 -10.67
C THR A 509 15.25 -13.04 -10.52
N GLU A 510 14.94 -12.00 -9.74
CA GLU A 510 15.86 -10.89 -9.45
C GLU A 510 17.15 -11.40 -8.76
N ALA A 511 17.03 -12.31 -7.78
CA ALA A 511 18.17 -12.87 -7.10
C ALA A 511 19.05 -13.74 -8.01
N ILE A 512 18.45 -14.57 -8.88
CA ILE A 512 19.18 -15.46 -9.81
C ILE A 512 19.97 -14.62 -10.82
N TRP A 513 19.36 -13.58 -11.39
CA TRP A 513 20.05 -12.65 -12.29
C TRP A 513 21.18 -11.90 -11.59
N ALA A 514 21.02 -11.59 -10.30
CA ALA A 514 22.07 -11.04 -9.45
C ALA A 514 23.12 -12.07 -8.98
N GLY A 515 23.02 -13.33 -9.39
CA GLY A 515 24.02 -14.37 -9.12
C GLY A 515 23.76 -15.22 -7.88
N LEU A 516 22.49 -15.39 -7.46
CA LEU A 516 22.10 -16.32 -6.40
C LEU A 516 22.72 -17.71 -6.64
N PRO A 517 23.59 -18.20 -5.72
CA PRO A 517 24.35 -19.42 -5.96
C PRO A 517 23.52 -20.70 -5.82
N ASN A 518 24.12 -21.81 -6.26
CA ASN A 518 23.67 -23.18 -5.99
C ASN A 518 22.29 -23.55 -6.55
N GLY A 519 21.94 -23.15 -7.77
CA GLY A 519 20.80 -23.77 -8.46
C GLY A 519 21.04 -25.28 -8.60
N SER A 520 20.32 -26.09 -7.82
CA SER A 520 20.47 -27.55 -7.81
C SER A 520 20.00 -28.22 -9.12
N GLY A 521 19.42 -27.45 -10.04
CA GLY A 521 18.73 -27.94 -11.23
C GLY A 521 17.38 -28.58 -10.92
N MET A 522 16.99 -28.65 -9.65
CA MET A 522 15.69 -29.15 -9.21
C MET A 522 14.68 -28.01 -9.15
N TYR A 523 13.40 -28.34 -9.34
CA TYR A 523 12.32 -27.39 -9.12
C TYR A 523 12.17 -27.06 -7.64
N LEU A 524 11.99 -25.78 -7.38
CA LEU A 524 11.80 -25.17 -6.07
C LEU A 524 10.40 -24.54 -6.02
N TYR A 525 9.74 -24.65 -4.87
CA TYR A 525 8.51 -23.91 -4.63
C TYR A 525 8.76 -22.41 -4.57
N THR A 526 7.83 -21.65 -5.15
CA THR A 526 7.67 -20.20 -4.93
C THR A 526 6.40 -19.95 -4.13
N SER A 527 6.22 -18.72 -3.65
CA SER A 527 4.98 -18.29 -2.99
C SER A 527 3.81 -18.05 -3.95
N ASP A 528 4.05 -18.05 -5.26
CA ASP A 528 3.05 -17.64 -6.24
C ASP A 528 2.11 -18.80 -6.58
N LEU A 529 0.83 -18.61 -6.30
CA LEU A 529 -0.21 -19.60 -6.57
C LEU A 529 -1.27 -19.00 -7.49
N GLY A 530 -1.80 -19.82 -8.39
CA GLY A 530 -2.81 -19.41 -9.35
C GLY A 530 -3.61 -20.60 -9.85
N GLN A 531 -4.94 -20.45 -9.92
CA GLN A 531 -5.85 -21.48 -10.45
C GLN A 531 -5.67 -22.86 -9.79
N GLY A 532 -5.39 -22.89 -8.49
CA GLY A 532 -5.15 -24.14 -7.76
C GLY A 532 -3.81 -24.80 -8.04
N ASN A 533 -2.84 -24.06 -8.59
CA ASN A 533 -1.48 -24.53 -8.86
C ASN A 533 -0.44 -23.64 -8.16
N ALA A 534 0.76 -24.17 -7.97
CA ALA A 534 1.90 -23.41 -7.44
C ALA A 534 2.97 -23.24 -8.52
N THR A 535 3.52 -22.04 -8.67
CA THR A 535 4.66 -21.81 -9.55
C THR A 535 5.90 -22.44 -8.93
N VAL A 536 6.63 -23.22 -9.74
CA VAL A 536 7.92 -23.79 -9.37
C VAL A 536 8.99 -23.34 -10.35
N VAL A 537 10.17 -23.00 -9.83
CA VAL A 537 11.31 -22.51 -10.63
C VAL A 537 12.52 -23.40 -10.46
N ARG A 538 13.39 -23.46 -11.47
CA ARG A 538 14.69 -24.12 -11.41
C ARG A 538 15.71 -23.35 -12.23
N TRP A 539 16.97 -23.41 -11.82
CA TRP A 539 18.09 -22.89 -12.61
C TRP A 539 19.32 -23.75 -12.37
N THR A 540 20.29 -23.64 -13.27
CA THR A 540 21.60 -24.29 -13.14
C THR A 540 22.71 -23.25 -13.34
N GLY A 541 23.59 -23.08 -12.36
CA GLY A 541 24.71 -22.11 -12.44
C GLY A 541 24.37 -20.69 -11.94
N VAL A 542 25.17 -19.70 -12.36
CA VAL A 542 25.06 -18.26 -12.01
C VAL A 542 25.04 -17.39 -13.27
N GLY A 543 24.28 -16.27 -13.24
CA GLY A 543 24.24 -15.24 -14.28
C GLY A 543 22.96 -15.22 -15.15
N THR A 544 22.72 -14.11 -15.87
CA THR A 544 21.49 -13.81 -16.63
C THR A 544 21.15 -14.78 -17.76
N ASN A 545 22.09 -15.60 -18.22
CA ASN A 545 21.86 -16.63 -19.23
C ASN A 545 21.44 -17.99 -18.65
N ALA A 546 21.39 -18.13 -17.32
CA ALA A 546 21.15 -19.39 -16.62
C ALA A 546 19.68 -19.66 -16.25
N PHE A 547 18.81 -18.65 -16.34
CA PHE A 547 17.39 -18.73 -16.00
C PHE A 547 16.58 -17.86 -16.95
N LYS A 548 15.61 -18.48 -17.61
CA LYS A 548 14.67 -17.81 -18.51
C LYS A 548 13.24 -18.08 -18.06
N ASP A 549 12.69 -17.14 -17.31
CA ASP A 549 11.31 -17.12 -16.82
C ASP A 549 10.27 -17.11 -17.96
N GLU A 550 10.68 -16.83 -19.20
CA GLU A 550 9.80 -16.92 -20.36
C GLU A 550 9.49 -18.37 -20.77
N TYR A 551 10.33 -19.35 -20.38
CA TYR A 551 10.28 -20.71 -20.91
C TYR A 551 10.03 -21.77 -19.84
N ALA A 552 9.22 -22.77 -20.21
CA ALA A 552 8.88 -23.86 -19.31
C ALA A 552 10.04 -24.81 -18.95
N ALA A 553 11.20 -24.61 -19.58
CA ALA A 553 12.40 -25.31 -19.20
C ALA A 553 12.88 -24.89 -17.81
N ASP A 554 12.64 -23.66 -17.37
CA ASP A 554 13.18 -23.13 -16.11
C ASP A 554 12.07 -22.79 -15.10
N MET A 555 10.81 -22.76 -15.52
CA MET A 555 9.66 -22.50 -14.66
C MET A 555 8.41 -23.28 -15.10
N THR A 556 7.61 -23.80 -14.18
CA THR A 556 6.34 -24.44 -14.55
C THR A 556 5.32 -24.39 -13.41
N TRP A 557 4.11 -24.86 -13.67
CA TRP A 557 3.06 -25.00 -12.66
C TRP A 557 3.06 -26.41 -12.08
N SER A 558 3.23 -26.51 -10.76
CA SER A 558 2.93 -27.73 -10.01
C SER A 558 1.42 -27.84 -9.81
N THR A 559 0.81 -28.81 -10.48
CA THR A 559 -0.63 -29.10 -10.41
C THR A 559 -0.98 -30.18 -9.40
N ASN A 560 0.01 -30.80 -8.75
CA ASN A 560 -0.19 -31.93 -7.84
C ASN A 560 0.25 -31.56 -6.41
N PRO A 561 -0.70 -31.34 -5.47
CA PRO A 561 -0.38 -31.02 -4.07
C PRO A 561 0.38 -32.11 -3.32
N ALA A 562 0.40 -33.34 -3.83
CA ALA A 562 1.13 -34.44 -3.22
C ALA A 562 2.64 -34.40 -3.52
N VAL A 563 3.07 -33.62 -4.51
CA VAL A 563 4.48 -33.51 -4.86
C VAL A 563 5.19 -32.63 -3.83
N THR A 564 6.37 -33.06 -3.41
CA THR A 564 7.25 -32.25 -2.57
C THR A 564 8.34 -31.64 -3.43
N TYR A 565 8.60 -30.36 -3.20
CA TYR A 565 9.72 -29.64 -3.81
C TYR A 565 10.54 -29.01 -2.70
N ALA A 566 11.82 -28.81 -2.98
CA ALA A 566 12.67 -27.96 -2.16
C ALA A 566 12.17 -26.52 -2.21
N HIS A 567 12.72 -25.65 -1.38
CA HIS A 567 12.36 -24.24 -1.36
C HIS A 567 13.52 -23.39 -0.86
N ARG A 568 13.39 -22.06 -1.02
CA ARG A 568 14.27 -21.08 -0.41
C ARG A 568 13.45 -20.01 0.29
N CYS A 569 13.92 -19.64 1.46
CA CYS A 569 13.37 -18.53 2.21
C CYS A 569 14.08 -17.24 1.83
N MET A 570 13.33 -16.17 1.94
CA MET A 570 13.80 -14.81 1.74
C MET A 570 13.43 -13.92 2.92
N TRP A 571 14.19 -12.84 3.07
CA TRP A 571 13.95 -11.75 4.01
C TRP A 571 14.16 -10.46 3.25
N THR A 572 13.38 -9.42 3.53
CA THR A 572 13.58 -8.11 2.91
C THR A 572 13.29 -7.02 3.93
N ASN A 573 14.11 -5.97 3.92
CA ASN A 573 13.80 -4.76 4.67
C ASN A 573 12.82 -3.85 3.93
N GLU A 574 12.34 -4.23 2.74
CA GLU A 574 11.33 -3.46 2.03
C GLU A 574 9.95 -3.63 2.66
N LEU A 575 9.28 -2.50 2.86
CA LEU A 575 7.90 -2.43 3.32
C LEU A 575 6.97 -2.54 2.11
N ARG A 576 6.93 -3.75 1.54
CA ARG A 576 6.11 -4.13 0.38
C ARG A 576 4.65 -4.36 0.73
#